data_AF-A0A212U0X7-F1
#
_entry.id   AF-A0A212U0X7-F1
#
_cell.length_a   1.000
_cell.length_b   1.000
_cell.length_c   1.000
_cell.angle_alpha   90.00
_cell.angle_beta   90.00
_cell.angle_gamma   90.00
#
_symmetry.space_group_name_H-M   'P 1'
#
loop_
_entity.id
_entity.type
_entity.pdbx_description
1 polymer ?
#
loop_
_entity_poly.entity_id
_entity_poly.type
_entity_poly.pdbx_seq_one_letter_code
_entity_poly.pdbx_strand_id
1 'polypeptide(L)'
;MSATFDNLDDWLRHLENAHPVGIDMGLERINRVKEALQLQMAATVFIVGGTNGKGSTCALLESILLAASYKVGCHTSPHFLKFNERARVGGEAVSDELLLKHFAIVENARASLPNPPSLTYFEFTTLAIMHLFSQAGLDAVILEVGLGGRLDAVNIIDADCAIVTSIDMDHMEYLGDTREKIAFEKAGIFRSGKPAVCGDPVPPQSLVDHANAIGADLWLMGRDYNFQGDKQQWGWAGRSKRFSGLGYPALRGANQLLNASAVIAALMAVRDRLPVGAQEIRNGMAWVELPGRFQVLPGQPTIILDVAHNPHASAALAQNLENMAYHPYTIAVFGAMADKDIQGVMKPMLDKIDFWYFCDLPTARAATGEALAKQLRDLGFKEGKDSGIEVFASPELAYQAALKKAGEGDRITVFGSFYTVAGVLAYRNAKAH
;
A
#
# COMPACT_ATOMS: atom_id res chain seq x y z
N MET A 1 14.00 -17.76 29.29
CA MET A 1 12.78 -18.40 28.75
C MET A 1 12.30 -17.52 27.62
N SER A 2 12.09 -18.11 26.44
CA SER A 2 11.48 -17.43 25.28
C SER A 2 10.08 -16.97 25.68
N ALA A 3 9.73 -15.71 25.42
CA ALA A 3 8.40 -15.18 25.71
C ALA A 3 7.45 -15.65 24.60
N THR A 4 6.62 -16.64 24.90
CA THR A 4 5.55 -17.11 24.02
C THR A 4 4.20 -16.70 24.57
N PHE A 5 3.34 -16.16 23.70
CA PHE A 5 1.99 -15.73 24.07
C PHE A 5 0.93 -16.56 23.33
N ASP A 6 -0.22 -16.76 23.97
CA ASP A 6 -1.30 -17.64 23.48
C ASP A 6 -2.30 -16.92 22.55
N ASN A 7 -2.22 -15.60 22.43
CA ASN A 7 -3.06 -14.82 21.52
C ASN A 7 -2.26 -13.75 20.77
N LEU A 8 -2.82 -13.31 19.65
CA LEU A 8 -2.15 -12.41 18.71
C LEU A 8 -1.93 -11.02 19.31
N ASP A 9 -2.92 -10.47 20.02
CA ASP A 9 -2.85 -9.13 20.59
C ASP A 9 -1.75 -8.97 21.65
N ASP A 10 -1.51 -10.01 22.46
CA ASP A 10 -0.39 -10.04 23.42
C ASP A 10 0.96 -10.04 22.71
N TRP A 11 1.10 -10.84 21.63
CA TRP A 11 2.30 -10.81 20.78
C TRP A 11 2.55 -9.42 20.21
N LEU A 12 1.53 -8.80 19.63
CA LEU A 12 1.67 -7.49 19.00
C LEU A 12 2.05 -6.40 20.00
N ARG A 13 1.41 -6.37 21.18
CA ARG A 13 1.76 -5.44 22.28
C ARG A 13 3.17 -5.64 22.80
N HIS A 14 3.64 -6.89 22.87
CA HIS A 14 5.02 -7.18 23.22
C HIS A 14 6.00 -6.64 22.17
N LEU A 15 5.74 -6.90 20.89
CA LEU A 15 6.60 -6.50 19.77
C LEU A 15 6.69 -4.98 19.59
N GLU A 16 5.66 -4.23 19.98
CA GLU A 16 5.71 -2.75 20.01
C GLU A 16 6.80 -2.20 20.94
N ASN A 17 7.22 -2.97 21.95
CA ASN A 17 8.21 -2.57 22.96
C ASN A 17 9.48 -3.44 22.94
N ALA A 18 9.57 -4.41 22.03
CA ALA A 18 10.66 -5.38 21.98
C ALA A 18 11.99 -4.81 21.44
N HIS A 19 11.95 -3.65 20.79
CA HIS A 19 13.12 -2.94 20.24
C HIS A 19 13.11 -1.48 20.70
N PRO A 20 14.28 -0.86 20.98
CA PRO A 20 14.34 0.49 21.54
C PRO A 20 13.79 1.59 20.64
N VAL A 21 13.67 1.33 19.33
CA VAL A 21 13.14 2.29 18.35
C VAL A 21 12.13 1.61 17.42
N GLY A 22 11.17 2.37 16.91
CA GLY A 22 10.13 1.82 16.02
C GLY A 22 10.61 1.52 14.59
N ILE A 23 11.58 2.31 14.09
CA ILE A 23 12.19 2.13 12.77
C ILE A 23 13.71 2.08 12.99
N ASP A 24 14.32 1.00 12.51
CA ASP A 24 15.75 0.78 12.63
C ASP A 24 16.26 0.14 11.34
N MET A 25 16.81 0.97 10.46
CA MET A 25 17.17 0.58 9.10
C MET A 25 18.41 -0.32 9.10
N GLY A 26 18.29 -1.52 8.57
CA GLY A 26 19.39 -2.46 8.45
C GLY A 26 18.93 -3.88 8.22
N LEU A 27 19.77 -4.70 7.59
CA LEU A 27 19.43 -6.09 7.28
C LEU A 27 20.20 -7.11 8.13
N GLU A 28 21.16 -6.69 8.94
CA GLU A 28 22.05 -7.61 9.68
C GLU A 28 21.27 -8.45 10.70
N ARG A 29 20.47 -7.80 11.56
CA ARG A 29 19.74 -8.47 12.64
C ARG A 29 18.72 -9.48 12.12
N ILE A 30 17.91 -9.05 11.17
CA ILE A 30 16.87 -9.87 10.55
C ILE A 30 17.49 -11.03 9.76
N ASN A 31 18.63 -10.84 9.07
CA ASN A 31 19.31 -11.93 8.39
C ASN A 31 19.86 -13.01 9.34
N ARG A 32 20.40 -12.62 10.51
CA ARG A 32 20.82 -13.62 11.53
C ARG A 32 19.68 -14.56 11.92
N VAL A 33 18.46 -14.02 12.07
CA VAL A 33 17.28 -14.82 12.42
C VAL A 33 16.75 -15.59 11.21
N LYS A 34 16.77 -15.01 10.00
CA LYS A 34 16.47 -15.71 8.73
C LYS A 34 17.36 -16.95 8.55
N GLU A 35 18.66 -16.82 8.81
CA GLU A 35 19.63 -17.92 8.74
C GLU A 35 19.35 -19.01 9.79
N ALA A 36 19.04 -18.61 11.04
CA ALA A 36 18.63 -19.56 12.08
C ALA A 36 17.35 -20.32 11.72
N LEU A 37 16.42 -19.66 11.03
CA LEU A 37 15.19 -20.28 10.49
C LEU A 37 15.44 -21.14 9.24
N GLN A 38 16.64 -21.07 8.64
CA GLN A 38 16.94 -21.64 7.33
C GLN A 38 15.89 -21.23 6.28
N LEU A 39 15.42 -19.99 6.38
CA LEU A 39 14.28 -19.52 5.59
C LEU A 39 14.69 -19.38 4.12
N GLN A 40 14.03 -20.17 3.27
CA GLN A 40 14.17 -20.14 1.82
C GLN A 40 12.79 -20.07 1.16
N MET A 41 12.71 -19.41 0.01
CA MET A 41 11.48 -19.29 -0.75
C MET A 41 11.60 -20.07 -2.06
N ALA A 42 10.80 -21.12 -2.21
CA ALA A 42 10.77 -21.92 -3.44
C ALA A 42 9.88 -21.29 -4.53
N ALA A 43 8.88 -20.50 -4.13
CA ALA A 43 7.96 -19.80 -5.00
C ALA A 43 8.67 -18.73 -5.86
N THR A 44 8.03 -18.30 -6.94
CA THR A 44 8.49 -17.12 -7.69
C THR A 44 8.18 -15.86 -6.88
N VAL A 45 9.20 -15.06 -6.56
CA VAL A 45 9.06 -13.91 -5.65
C VAL A 45 8.97 -12.58 -6.39
N PHE A 46 7.92 -11.81 -6.11
CA PHE A 46 7.79 -10.41 -6.46
C PHE A 46 8.06 -9.53 -5.24
N ILE A 47 8.96 -8.55 -5.36
CA ILE A 47 9.10 -7.48 -4.36
C ILE A 47 8.60 -6.17 -4.95
N VAL A 48 7.68 -5.50 -4.25
CA VAL A 48 7.01 -4.29 -4.72
C VAL A 48 7.38 -3.11 -3.83
N GLY A 49 8.21 -2.21 -4.36
CA GLY A 49 8.59 -0.93 -3.78
C GLY A 49 7.91 0.26 -4.46
N GLY A 50 8.16 1.46 -3.94
CA GLY A 50 7.59 2.71 -4.45
C GLY A 50 7.12 3.65 -3.36
N THR A 51 6.81 4.89 -3.75
CA THR A 51 6.18 5.87 -2.86
C THR A 51 4.69 5.58 -2.74
N ASN A 52 3.96 5.63 -3.87
CA ASN A 52 2.54 5.33 -3.95
C ASN A 52 2.26 4.14 -4.88
N GLY A 53 1.14 3.43 -4.68
CA GLY A 53 0.70 2.36 -5.59
C GLY A 53 1.20 0.95 -5.26
N LYS A 54 2.02 0.78 -4.22
CA LYS A 54 2.53 -0.53 -3.76
C LYS A 54 1.41 -1.54 -3.49
N GLY A 55 0.55 -1.30 -2.49
CA GLY A 55 -0.60 -2.16 -2.19
C GLY A 55 -1.51 -2.43 -3.40
N SER A 56 -1.79 -1.42 -4.25
CA SER A 56 -2.59 -1.64 -5.47
C SER A 56 -1.90 -2.56 -6.47
N THR A 57 -0.59 -2.44 -6.63
CA THR A 57 0.23 -3.31 -7.48
C THR A 57 0.27 -4.73 -6.92
N CYS A 58 0.38 -4.89 -5.60
CA CYS A 58 0.28 -6.20 -4.94
C CYS A 58 -1.09 -6.84 -5.15
N ALA A 59 -2.18 -6.09 -4.98
CA ALA A 59 -3.55 -6.58 -5.18
C ALA A 59 -3.81 -6.97 -6.64
N LEU A 60 -3.29 -6.20 -7.60
CA LEU A 60 -3.37 -6.52 -9.03
C LEU A 60 -2.58 -7.79 -9.37
N LEU A 61 -1.35 -7.94 -8.87
CA LEU A 61 -0.57 -9.17 -9.02
C LEU A 61 -1.30 -10.37 -8.43
N GLU A 62 -1.77 -10.26 -7.18
CA GLU A 62 -2.48 -11.32 -6.47
C GLU A 62 -3.72 -11.74 -7.26
N SER A 63 -4.58 -10.79 -7.65
CA SER A 63 -5.82 -11.08 -8.35
C SER A 63 -5.60 -11.74 -9.71
N ILE A 64 -4.61 -11.28 -10.50
CA ILE A 64 -4.30 -11.89 -11.80
C ILE A 64 -3.71 -13.29 -11.63
N LEU A 65 -2.81 -13.49 -10.67
CA LEU A 65 -2.21 -14.81 -10.41
C LEU A 65 -3.22 -15.82 -9.86
N LEU A 66 -4.14 -15.38 -9.00
CA LEU A 66 -5.26 -16.21 -8.55
C LEU A 66 -6.22 -16.56 -9.69
N ALA A 67 -6.50 -15.61 -10.59
CA ALA A 67 -7.30 -15.88 -11.80
C ALA A 67 -6.61 -16.90 -12.73
N ALA A 68 -5.28 -16.98 -12.70
CA ALA A 68 -4.47 -18.01 -13.35
C ALA A 68 -4.35 -19.31 -12.54
N SER A 69 -5.10 -19.45 -11.44
CA SER A 69 -5.14 -20.63 -10.56
C SER A 69 -3.84 -20.93 -9.81
N TYR A 70 -2.94 -19.95 -9.68
CA TYR A 70 -1.74 -20.10 -8.85
C TYR A 70 -2.06 -19.99 -7.36
N LYS A 71 -1.27 -20.68 -6.53
CA LYS A 71 -1.24 -20.48 -5.09
C LYS A 71 -0.37 -19.27 -4.77
N VAL A 72 -1.00 -18.21 -4.28
CA VAL A 72 -0.33 -16.93 -4.03
C VAL A 72 -0.28 -16.62 -2.54
N GLY A 73 0.89 -16.21 -2.06
CA GLY A 73 1.03 -15.52 -0.77
C GLY A 73 1.29 -14.04 -0.99
N CYS A 74 0.60 -13.17 -0.26
CA CYS A 74 0.74 -11.72 -0.40
C CYS A 74 0.95 -11.06 0.96
N HIS A 75 2.10 -10.39 1.12
CA HIS A 75 2.41 -9.56 2.28
C HIS A 75 2.20 -8.08 1.92
N THR A 76 1.37 -7.39 2.72
CA THR A 76 1.10 -5.95 2.56
C THR A 76 1.21 -5.21 3.89
N SER A 77 1.39 -3.88 3.82
CA SER A 77 1.39 -3.03 5.01
C SER A 77 1.01 -1.57 4.70
N PRO A 78 0.44 -0.82 5.66
CA PRO A 78 -0.08 -1.27 6.96
C PRO A 78 -1.41 -2.04 6.80
N HIS A 79 -2.06 -2.37 7.92
CA HIS A 79 -3.41 -2.96 7.97
C HIS A 79 -4.44 -1.90 8.43
N PHE A 80 -5.73 -2.13 8.18
CA PHE A 80 -6.82 -1.28 8.65
C PHE A 80 -7.34 -1.70 10.03
N LEU A 81 -7.85 -2.92 10.17
CA LEU A 81 -8.58 -3.37 11.35
C LEU A 81 -7.87 -4.51 12.06
N LYS A 82 -7.38 -5.49 11.31
CA LYS A 82 -6.73 -6.69 11.86
C LYS A 82 -5.34 -6.87 11.30
N PHE A 83 -4.40 -7.26 12.15
CA PHE A 83 -3.03 -7.54 11.73
C PHE A 83 -2.93 -8.59 10.62
N ASN A 84 -3.85 -9.57 10.63
CA ASN A 84 -3.98 -10.65 9.64
C ASN A 84 -4.04 -10.15 8.20
N GLU A 85 -4.55 -8.94 7.96
CA GLU A 85 -4.58 -8.33 6.63
C GLU A 85 -3.18 -8.24 5.99
N ARG A 86 -2.12 -8.19 6.81
CA ARG A 86 -0.73 -8.18 6.34
C ARG A 86 -0.24 -9.50 5.76
N ALA A 87 -0.98 -10.59 5.93
CA ALA A 87 -0.61 -11.90 5.41
C ALA A 87 -1.82 -12.57 4.78
N ARG A 88 -1.80 -12.66 3.45
CA ARG A 88 -2.85 -13.32 2.68
C ARG A 88 -2.30 -14.57 2.00
N VAL A 89 -3.08 -15.64 1.99
CA VAL A 89 -2.80 -16.88 1.25
C VAL A 89 -4.04 -17.24 0.46
N GLY A 90 -3.88 -17.42 -0.86
CA GLY A 90 -5.01 -17.74 -1.74
C GLY A 90 -6.06 -16.62 -1.83
N GLY A 91 -5.68 -15.37 -1.58
CA GLY A 91 -6.61 -14.23 -1.57
C GLY A 91 -7.39 -14.06 -0.27
N GLU A 92 -7.03 -14.77 0.80
CA GLU A 92 -7.69 -14.63 2.11
C GLU A 92 -6.68 -14.31 3.21
N ALA A 93 -7.06 -13.45 4.15
CA ALA A 93 -6.23 -13.18 5.33
C ALA A 93 -6.08 -14.45 6.17
N VAL A 94 -4.85 -14.72 6.63
CA VAL A 94 -4.57 -15.90 7.45
C VAL A 94 -5.20 -15.79 8.84
N SER A 95 -5.45 -16.92 9.52
CA SER A 95 -6.02 -16.90 10.88
C SER A 95 -4.97 -16.59 11.95
N ASP A 96 -5.42 -16.17 13.13
CA ASP A 96 -4.57 -15.93 14.30
C ASP A 96 -3.79 -17.19 14.68
N GLU A 97 -4.45 -18.35 14.69
CA GLU A 97 -3.84 -19.63 15.05
C GLU A 97 -2.70 -20.01 14.10
N LEU A 98 -2.82 -19.64 12.82
CA LEU A 98 -1.76 -19.89 11.86
C LEU A 98 -0.57 -18.94 12.10
N LEU A 99 -0.83 -17.65 12.33
CA LEU A 99 0.22 -16.67 12.63
C LEU A 99 0.97 -16.99 13.93
N LEU A 100 0.25 -17.37 14.99
CA LEU A 100 0.82 -17.68 16.30
C LEU A 100 1.85 -18.81 16.23
N LYS A 101 1.60 -19.85 15.43
CA LYS A 101 2.57 -20.93 15.19
C LYS A 101 3.88 -20.37 14.63
N HIS A 102 3.79 -19.45 13.68
CA HIS A 102 4.97 -18.88 13.04
C HIS A 102 5.67 -17.83 13.91
N PHE A 103 4.95 -17.07 14.73
CA PHE A 103 5.57 -16.22 15.76
C PHE A 103 6.37 -17.02 16.77
N ALA A 104 5.84 -18.13 17.28
CA ALA A 104 6.56 -18.99 18.20
C ALA A 104 7.83 -19.57 17.56
N ILE A 105 7.77 -19.99 16.29
CA ILE A 105 8.93 -20.51 15.56
C ILE A 105 10.01 -19.43 15.39
N VAL A 106 9.64 -18.22 14.97
CA VAL A 106 10.57 -17.09 14.82
C VAL A 106 11.23 -16.73 16.14
N GLU A 107 10.46 -16.63 17.22
CA GLU A 107 11.01 -16.32 18.54
C GLU A 107 11.97 -17.42 19.02
N ASN A 108 11.63 -18.69 18.84
CA ASN A 108 12.50 -19.80 19.23
C ASN A 108 13.80 -19.80 18.42
N ALA A 109 13.74 -19.55 17.11
CA ALA A 109 14.93 -19.42 16.28
C ALA A 109 15.80 -18.24 16.73
N ARG A 110 15.19 -17.07 16.98
CA ARG A 110 15.89 -15.89 17.50
C ARG A 110 16.56 -16.16 18.84
N ALA A 111 15.82 -16.75 19.79
CA ALA A 111 16.31 -17.06 21.13
C ALA A 111 17.38 -18.15 21.17
N SER A 112 17.45 -19.01 20.14
CA SER A 112 18.50 -20.03 20.01
C SER A 112 19.88 -19.47 19.63
N LEU A 113 19.93 -18.25 19.09
CA LEU A 113 21.18 -17.63 18.67
C LEU A 113 22.02 -17.21 19.88
N PRO A 114 23.37 -17.29 19.78
CA PRO A 114 24.22 -16.59 20.74
C PRO A 114 24.01 -15.08 20.59
N ASN A 115 23.83 -14.38 21.73
CA ASN A 115 23.46 -12.97 21.77
C ASN A 115 22.28 -12.65 20.83
N PRO A 116 21.06 -13.15 21.14
CA PRO A 116 19.88 -12.96 20.31
C PRO A 116 19.70 -11.49 19.94
N PRO A 117 19.61 -11.13 18.65
CA PRO A 117 19.32 -9.76 18.28
C PRO A 117 17.91 -9.39 18.79
N SER A 118 17.72 -8.12 19.17
CA SER A 118 16.39 -7.54 19.19
C SER A 118 15.91 -7.34 17.75
N LEU A 119 14.60 -7.41 17.54
CA LEU A 119 13.98 -7.15 16.24
C LEU A 119 12.89 -6.10 16.45
N THR A 120 12.83 -5.14 15.54
CA THR A 120 11.69 -4.22 15.45
C THR A 120 10.39 -5.00 15.20
N TYR A 121 9.26 -4.36 15.51
CA TYR A 121 7.93 -4.88 15.18
C TYR A 121 7.85 -5.35 13.72
N PHE A 122 8.35 -4.53 12.78
CA PHE A 122 8.28 -4.85 11.35
C PHE A 122 9.22 -6.00 10.96
N GLU A 123 10.46 -6.05 11.46
CA GLU A 123 11.38 -7.17 11.17
C GLU A 123 10.82 -8.51 11.67
N PHE A 124 10.34 -8.56 12.93
CA PHE A 124 9.82 -9.79 13.51
C PHE A 124 8.57 -10.29 12.78
N THR A 125 7.61 -9.38 12.56
CA THR A 125 6.35 -9.74 11.89
C THR A 125 6.56 -10.16 10.45
N THR A 126 7.47 -9.50 9.72
CA THR A 126 7.85 -9.87 8.36
C THR A 126 8.47 -11.28 8.31
N LEU A 127 9.39 -11.62 9.22
CA LEU A 127 9.97 -12.96 9.28
C LEU A 127 8.92 -14.05 9.50
N ALA A 128 7.95 -13.81 10.37
CA ALA A 128 6.90 -14.79 10.65
C ALA A 128 6.00 -15.03 9.45
N ILE A 129 5.63 -13.96 8.74
CA ILE A 129 4.83 -14.04 7.51
C ILE A 129 5.63 -14.73 6.39
N MET A 130 6.91 -14.41 6.24
CA MET A 130 7.78 -15.08 5.27
C MET A 130 8.00 -16.56 5.58
N HIS A 131 8.14 -16.91 6.86
CA HIS A 131 8.21 -18.30 7.28
C HIS A 131 6.87 -19.02 7.02
N LEU A 132 5.73 -18.38 7.25
CA LEU A 132 4.42 -18.93 6.87
C LEU A 132 4.40 -19.24 5.36
N PHE A 133 4.78 -18.28 4.53
CA PHE A 133 4.79 -18.45 3.08
C PHE A 133 5.74 -19.54 2.59
N SER A 134 6.93 -19.69 3.20
CA SER A 134 7.87 -20.75 2.83
C SER A 134 7.32 -22.16 3.09
N GLN A 135 6.38 -22.31 4.02
CA GLN A 135 5.78 -23.60 4.37
C GLN A 135 4.44 -23.86 3.66
N ALA A 136 3.89 -22.89 2.94
CA ALA A 136 2.53 -22.97 2.38
C ALA A 136 2.45 -23.60 0.98
N GLY A 137 3.58 -24.00 0.37
CA GLY A 137 3.60 -24.64 -0.96
C GLY A 137 3.05 -23.74 -2.05
N LEU A 138 3.47 -22.47 -2.04
CA LEU A 138 3.01 -21.41 -2.94
C LEU A 138 3.75 -21.46 -4.28
N ASP A 139 3.08 -21.03 -5.35
CA ASP A 139 3.67 -20.85 -6.68
C ASP A 139 4.28 -19.46 -6.83
N ALA A 140 3.65 -18.47 -6.21
CA ALA A 140 4.08 -17.07 -6.22
C ALA A 140 3.98 -16.43 -4.83
N VAL A 141 4.94 -15.57 -4.50
CA VAL A 141 4.94 -14.76 -3.29
C VAL A 141 5.12 -13.29 -3.66
N ILE A 142 4.26 -12.42 -3.14
CA ILE A 142 4.28 -10.98 -3.36
C ILE A 142 4.60 -10.31 -2.03
N LEU A 143 5.66 -9.51 -2.00
CA LEU A 143 6.14 -8.82 -0.81
C LEU A 143 6.12 -7.31 -1.04
N GLU A 144 5.23 -6.61 -0.35
CA GLU A 144 5.26 -5.16 -0.28
C GLU A 144 6.39 -4.67 0.62
N VAL A 145 7.23 -3.77 0.10
CA VAL A 145 8.23 -3.04 0.90
C VAL A 145 7.53 -2.13 1.90
N GLY A 146 7.93 -2.19 3.17
CA GLY A 146 7.42 -1.30 4.21
C GLY A 146 7.90 0.14 4.01
N LEU A 147 9.22 0.35 3.99
CA LEU A 147 9.85 1.67 3.84
C LEU A 147 11.12 1.60 2.99
N GLY A 148 11.25 2.51 2.04
CA GLY A 148 12.44 2.59 1.18
C GLY A 148 12.52 1.41 0.20
N GLY A 149 13.36 0.44 0.52
CA GLY A 149 13.64 -0.75 -0.30
C GLY A 149 14.94 -1.44 0.11
N ARG A 150 16.08 -0.80 -0.13
CA ARG A 150 17.43 -1.34 0.08
C ARG A 150 17.66 -1.95 1.47
N LEU A 151 17.15 -1.30 2.51
CA LEU A 151 17.30 -1.71 3.91
C LEU A 151 15.99 -2.19 4.55
N ASP A 152 14.96 -2.45 3.73
CA ASP A 152 13.67 -2.93 4.23
C ASP A 152 13.74 -4.41 4.60
N ALA A 153 13.00 -4.82 5.63
CA ALA A 153 12.94 -6.20 6.09
C ALA A 153 12.59 -7.19 4.98
N VAL A 154 11.76 -6.81 4.00
CA VAL A 154 11.41 -7.74 2.91
C VAL A 154 12.59 -8.01 1.96
N ASN A 155 13.57 -7.10 1.91
CA ASN A 155 14.71 -7.18 1.00
C ASN A 155 15.75 -8.23 1.42
N ILE A 156 15.52 -8.96 2.52
CA ILE A 156 16.31 -10.15 2.86
C ILE A 156 16.04 -11.32 1.90
N ILE A 157 14.95 -11.27 1.12
CA ILE A 157 14.62 -12.26 0.10
C ILE A 157 15.11 -11.77 -1.25
N ASP A 158 15.66 -12.67 -2.06
CA ASP A 158 16.03 -12.35 -3.44
C ASP A 158 14.79 -12.44 -4.33
N ALA A 159 14.40 -11.30 -4.88
CA ALA A 159 13.27 -11.21 -5.80
C ALA A 159 13.61 -11.91 -7.14
N ASP A 160 12.63 -12.61 -7.69
CA ASP A 160 12.65 -13.04 -9.09
C ASP A 160 12.19 -11.92 -10.04
N CYS A 161 11.34 -11.01 -9.55
CA CYS A 161 11.01 -9.77 -10.22
C CYS A 161 10.80 -8.67 -9.19
N ALA A 162 11.42 -7.51 -9.39
CA ALA A 162 11.23 -6.36 -8.54
C ALA A 162 10.44 -5.27 -9.27
N ILE A 163 9.53 -4.58 -8.58
CA ILE A 163 8.72 -3.50 -9.14
C ILE A 163 8.89 -2.25 -8.28
N VAL A 164 9.33 -1.14 -8.88
CA VAL A 164 9.24 0.19 -8.27
C VAL A 164 8.08 0.92 -8.92
N THR A 165 6.98 1.09 -8.18
CA THR A 165 5.70 1.59 -8.69
C THR A 165 5.74 3.08 -9.07
N SER A 166 6.12 3.94 -8.14
CA SER A 166 6.29 5.39 -8.35
C SER A 166 7.36 5.95 -7.42
N ILE A 167 7.92 7.11 -7.76
CA ILE A 167 8.91 7.83 -6.95
C ILE A 167 8.47 9.27 -6.75
N ASP A 168 8.16 9.59 -5.50
CA ASP A 168 7.81 10.93 -5.05
C ASP A 168 8.32 11.16 -3.62
N MET A 169 8.24 12.41 -3.17
CA MET A 169 8.66 12.90 -1.87
C MET A 169 7.80 12.31 -0.75
N ASP A 170 8.36 11.35 -0.01
CA ASP A 170 7.78 10.79 1.21
C ASP A 170 8.90 10.19 2.07
N HIS A 171 8.71 10.15 3.39
CA HIS A 171 9.70 9.64 4.35
C HIS A 171 11.11 10.26 4.19
N MET A 172 11.17 11.58 3.92
CA MET A 172 12.42 12.28 3.60
C MET A 172 13.49 12.20 4.69
N GLU A 173 13.08 12.07 5.96
CA GLU A 173 13.99 11.86 7.10
C GLU A 173 14.86 10.59 6.93
N TYR A 174 14.32 9.56 6.29
CA TYR A 174 15.00 8.28 6.09
C TYR A 174 15.58 8.10 4.69
N LEU A 175 14.88 8.62 3.66
CA LEU A 175 15.16 8.31 2.26
C LEU A 175 15.86 9.45 1.50
N GLY A 176 15.97 10.62 2.13
CA GLY A 176 16.53 11.83 1.54
C GLY A 176 15.48 12.78 0.97
N ASP A 177 15.96 13.95 0.60
CA ASP A 177 15.19 15.16 0.25
C ASP A 177 15.06 15.40 -1.26
N THR A 178 15.34 14.39 -2.09
CA THR A 178 15.19 14.47 -3.55
C THR A 178 14.66 13.17 -4.12
N ARG A 179 13.96 13.25 -5.27
CA ARG A 179 13.52 12.04 -6.01
C ARG A 179 14.68 11.11 -6.33
N GLU A 180 15.87 11.63 -6.65
CA GLU A 180 17.06 10.83 -6.94
C GLU A 180 17.55 10.01 -5.74
N LYS A 181 17.61 10.59 -4.53
CA LYS A 181 17.99 9.84 -3.31
C LYS A 181 16.96 8.76 -2.98
N ILE A 182 15.67 9.13 -3.04
CA ILE A 182 14.55 8.23 -2.79
C ILE A 182 14.53 7.07 -3.81
N ALA A 183 14.80 7.37 -5.07
CA ALA A 183 14.87 6.39 -6.15
C ALA A 183 15.99 5.37 -5.93
N PHE A 184 17.16 5.81 -5.49
CA PHE A 184 18.28 4.92 -5.19
C PHE A 184 17.95 3.94 -4.05
N GLU A 185 17.34 4.42 -2.95
CA GLU A 185 16.89 3.54 -1.86
C GLU A 185 15.85 2.52 -2.34
N LYS A 186 14.92 2.94 -3.21
CA LYS A 186 13.91 2.03 -3.80
C LYS A 186 14.53 1.04 -4.78
N ALA A 187 15.49 1.45 -5.59
CA ALA A 187 16.17 0.58 -6.56
C ALA A 187 16.96 -0.56 -5.89
N GLY A 188 17.28 -0.44 -4.60
CA GLY A 188 17.98 -1.49 -3.85
C GLY A 188 17.24 -2.82 -3.69
N ILE A 189 15.97 -2.92 -4.13
CA ILE A 189 15.25 -4.21 -4.25
C ILE A 189 15.55 -4.94 -5.56
N PHE A 190 16.23 -4.31 -6.51
CA PHE A 190 16.62 -4.94 -7.76
C PHE A 190 17.68 -6.02 -7.53
N ARG A 191 17.78 -6.96 -8.47
CA ARG A 191 18.71 -8.08 -8.44
C ARG A 191 19.39 -8.25 -9.79
N SER A 192 20.67 -8.62 -9.77
CA SER A 192 21.45 -8.87 -10.97
C SER A 192 20.82 -9.96 -11.84
N GLY A 193 20.70 -9.72 -13.14
CA GLY A 193 20.12 -10.65 -14.11
C GLY A 193 18.63 -10.93 -13.93
N LYS A 194 17.93 -10.24 -13.01
CA LYS A 194 16.49 -10.40 -12.78
C LYS A 194 15.71 -9.20 -13.32
N PRO A 195 14.45 -9.41 -13.74
CA PRO A 195 13.54 -8.34 -14.08
C PRO A 195 13.41 -7.27 -12.99
N ALA A 196 13.56 -6.01 -13.40
CA ALA A 196 13.37 -4.82 -12.59
C ALA A 196 12.42 -3.86 -13.33
N VAL A 197 11.18 -3.77 -12.89
CA VAL A 197 10.14 -2.94 -13.53
C VAL A 197 10.05 -1.59 -12.84
N CYS A 198 10.22 -0.50 -13.59
CA CYS A 198 9.90 0.85 -13.12
C CYS A 198 8.54 1.27 -13.69
N GLY A 199 7.57 1.50 -12.80
CA GLY A 199 6.24 2.03 -13.10
C GLY A 199 6.17 3.56 -13.14
N ASP A 200 7.23 4.24 -12.69
CA ASP A 200 7.30 5.70 -12.74
C ASP A 200 7.45 6.16 -14.20
N PRO A 201 6.56 7.03 -14.70
CA PRO A 201 6.62 7.50 -16.08
C PRO A 201 7.84 8.39 -16.36
N VAL A 202 8.45 8.96 -15.32
CA VAL A 202 9.61 9.83 -15.39
C VAL A 202 10.67 9.25 -14.44
N PRO A 203 11.30 8.12 -14.81
CA PRO A 203 12.21 7.39 -13.94
C PRO A 203 13.43 8.26 -13.60
N PRO A 204 13.74 8.47 -12.31
CA PRO A 204 14.96 9.16 -11.88
C PRO A 204 16.22 8.43 -12.36
N GLN A 205 17.27 9.19 -12.66
CA GLN A 205 18.48 8.65 -13.29
C GLN A 205 19.23 7.69 -12.35
N SER A 206 19.23 7.94 -11.04
CA SER A 206 19.90 7.10 -10.04
C SER A 206 19.35 5.66 -10.01
N LEU A 207 18.04 5.47 -10.26
CA LEU A 207 17.42 4.15 -10.37
C LEU A 207 17.91 3.44 -11.63
N VAL A 208 17.94 4.15 -12.75
CA VAL A 208 18.40 3.61 -14.03
C VAL A 208 19.88 3.22 -13.95
N ASP A 209 20.71 4.09 -13.39
CA ASP A 209 22.15 3.86 -13.21
C ASP A 209 22.40 2.69 -12.27
N HIS A 210 21.68 2.59 -11.15
CA HIS A 210 21.80 1.45 -10.24
C HIS A 210 21.44 0.13 -10.92
N ALA A 211 20.30 0.09 -11.62
CA ALA A 211 19.85 -1.11 -12.34
C ALA A 211 20.89 -1.57 -13.38
N ASN A 212 21.46 -0.62 -14.15
CA ASN A 212 22.51 -0.91 -15.12
C ASN A 212 23.80 -1.40 -14.45
N ALA A 213 24.21 -0.77 -13.34
CA ALA A 213 25.44 -1.10 -12.62
C ALA A 213 25.42 -2.53 -12.06
N ILE A 214 24.27 -3.00 -11.59
CA ILE A 214 24.12 -4.38 -11.10
C ILE A 214 23.76 -5.38 -12.22
N GLY A 215 23.51 -4.90 -13.45
CA GLY A 215 23.08 -5.73 -14.56
C GLY A 215 21.68 -6.33 -14.39
N ALA A 216 20.74 -5.61 -13.78
CA ALA A 216 19.34 -6.02 -13.74
C ALA A 216 18.69 -5.88 -15.13
N ASP A 217 17.71 -6.73 -15.45
CA ASP A 217 16.91 -6.56 -16.66
C ASP A 217 15.88 -5.46 -16.42
N LEU A 218 16.25 -4.21 -16.69
CA LEU A 218 15.41 -3.05 -16.43
C LEU A 218 14.29 -2.91 -17.48
N TRP A 219 13.05 -2.78 -17.04
CA TRP A 219 11.87 -2.49 -17.86
C TRP A 219 11.34 -1.09 -17.52
N LEU A 220 11.36 -0.19 -18.52
CA LEU A 220 10.88 1.18 -18.39
C LEU A 220 9.64 1.42 -19.26
N MET A 221 8.70 2.21 -18.74
CA MET A 221 7.57 2.69 -19.54
C MET A 221 8.07 3.59 -20.69
N GLY A 222 7.49 3.44 -21.87
CA GLY A 222 7.90 4.15 -23.09
C GLY A 222 9.10 3.54 -23.81
N ARG A 223 9.88 2.66 -23.16
CA ARG A 223 11.00 1.93 -23.79
C ARG A 223 10.69 0.45 -23.98
N ASP A 224 10.31 -0.23 -22.90
CA ASP A 224 10.13 -1.68 -22.87
C ASP A 224 8.67 -2.10 -22.85
N TYR A 225 7.81 -1.24 -22.31
CA TYR A 225 6.37 -1.41 -22.34
C TYR A 225 5.65 -0.07 -22.41
N ASN A 226 4.41 -0.08 -22.88
CA ASN A 226 3.54 1.07 -22.89
C ASN A 226 2.08 0.64 -22.85
N PHE A 227 1.20 1.62 -22.65
CA PHE A 227 -0.23 1.45 -22.81
C PHE A 227 -0.84 2.61 -23.58
N GLN A 228 -2.00 2.35 -24.18
CA GLN A 228 -2.83 3.34 -24.86
C GLN A 228 -4.30 2.95 -24.66
N GLY A 229 -5.22 3.90 -24.59
CA GLY A 229 -6.63 3.58 -24.39
C GLY A 229 -7.56 4.77 -24.60
N ASP A 230 -8.86 4.47 -24.64
CA ASP A 230 -9.94 5.45 -24.72
C ASP A 230 -10.75 5.47 -23.40
N LYS A 231 -12.06 5.74 -23.43
CA LYS A 231 -12.90 5.73 -22.21
C LYS A 231 -13.43 4.34 -21.83
N GLN A 232 -13.37 3.37 -22.74
CA GLN A 232 -13.99 2.06 -22.60
C GLN A 232 -12.96 0.95 -22.44
N GLN A 233 -11.89 1.01 -23.22
CA GLN A 233 -10.89 -0.04 -23.26
C GLN A 233 -9.48 0.52 -23.44
N TRP A 234 -8.51 -0.28 -23.05
CA TRP A 234 -7.11 0.03 -23.24
C TRP A 234 -6.35 -1.15 -23.84
N GLY A 235 -5.17 -0.89 -24.34
CA GLY A 235 -4.23 -1.86 -24.85
C GLY A 235 -2.88 -1.66 -24.17
N TRP A 236 -2.17 -2.76 -24.04
CA TRP A 236 -0.83 -2.83 -23.48
C TRP A 236 0.12 -3.48 -24.49
N ALA A 237 1.32 -2.95 -24.64
CA ALA A 237 2.37 -3.58 -25.43
C ALA A 237 3.66 -3.65 -24.63
N GLY A 238 4.33 -4.80 -24.67
CA GLY A 238 5.66 -5.00 -24.12
C GLY A 238 6.62 -5.53 -25.18
N ARG A 239 7.82 -5.94 -24.75
CA ARG A 239 8.89 -6.45 -25.62
C ARG A 239 8.45 -7.61 -26.54
N SER A 240 7.64 -8.54 -26.03
CA SER A 240 7.31 -9.79 -26.74
C SER A 240 5.81 -10.09 -26.89
N LYS A 241 4.94 -9.33 -26.22
CA LYS A 241 3.48 -9.56 -26.20
C LYS A 241 2.74 -8.25 -26.27
N ARG A 242 1.52 -8.33 -26.82
CA ARG A 242 0.57 -7.23 -26.90
C ARG A 242 -0.80 -7.74 -26.48
N PHE A 243 -1.52 -6.93 -25.73
CA PHE A 243 -2.89 -7.17 -25.32
C PHE A 243 -3.74 -5.99 -25.78
N SER A 244 -4.82 -6.28 -26.50
CA SER A 244 -5.77 -5.27 -26.96
C SER A 244 -7.14 -5.48 -26.32
N GLY A 245 -7.90 -4.39 -26.19
CA GLY A 245 -9.26 -4.42 -25.66
C GLY A 245 -9.34 -4.92 -24.22
N LEU A 246 -8.35 -4.58 -23.39
CA LEU A 246 -8.40 -4.83 -21.97
C LEU A 246 -9.45 -3.90 -21.34
N GLY A 247 -10.23 -4.44 -20.41
CA GLY A 247 -11.06 -3.62 -19.53
C GLY A 247 -10.19 -2.86 -18.53
N TYR A 248 -10.64 -1.70 -18.10
CA TYR A 248 -9.98 -0.94 -17.03
C TYR A 248 -10.02 -1.72 -15.71
N PRO A 249 -8.98 -1.61 -14.86
CA PRO A 249 -8.99 -2.24 -13.55
C PRO A 249 -10.16 -1.72 -12.70
N ALA A 250 -10.74 -2.58 -11.86
CA ALA A 250 -11.79 -2.22 -10.91
C ALA A 250 -11.31 -1.22 -9.86
N LEU A 251 -10.01 -1.26 -9.53
CA LEU A 251 -9.36 -0.18 -8.77
C LEU A 251 -9.41 1.12 -9.57
N ARG A 252 -10.09 2.11 -9.01
CA ARG A 252 -10.29 3.41 -9.64
C ARG A 252 -9.10 4.33 -9.40
N GLY A 253 -8.83 5.17 -10.40
CA GLY A 253 -7.97 6.33 -10.29
C GLY A 253 -6.86 6.39 -11.33
N ALA A 254 -6.37 7.60 -11.61
CA ALA A 254 -5.42 7.86 -12.69
C ALA A 254 -4.15 6.98 -12.62
N ASN A 255 -3.64 6.74 -11.41
CA ASN A 255 -2.43 5.93 -11.20
C ASN A 255 -2.66 4.42 -11.30
N GLN A 256 -3.91 3.93 -11.30
CA GLN A 256 -4.18 2.49 -11.33
C GLN A 256 -3.87 1.87 -12.68
N LEU A 257 -3.99 2.64 -13.77
CA LEU A 257 -3.59 2.16 -15.09
C LEU A 257 -2.06 2.05 -15.22
N LEU A 258 -1.30 2.97 -14.61
CA LEU A 258 0.15 2.90 -14.51
C LEU A 258 0.57 1.65 -13.73
N ASN A 259 -0.02 1.45 -12.54
CA ASN A 259 0.22 0.26 -11.72
C ASN A 259 -0.11 -1.03 -12.50
N ALA A 260 -1.30 -1.10 -13.13
CA ALA A 260 -1.72 -2.25 -13.92
C ALA A 260 -0.77 -2.52 -15.10
N SER A 261 -0.32 -1.48 -15.80
CA SER A 261 0.65 -1.62 -16.88
C SER A 261 2.00 -2.17 -16.40
N ALA A 262 2.49 -1.72 -15.24
CA ALA A 262 3.71 -2.24 -14.63
C ALA A 262 3.54 -3.71 -14.16
N VAL A 263 2.36 -4.07 -13.64
CA VAL A 263 2.03 -5.45 -13.28
C VAL A 263 2.07 -6.37 -14.50
N ILE A 264 1.48 -5.97 -15.63
CA ILE A 264 1.56 -6.77 -16.86
C ILE A 264 3.01 -6.91 -17.30
N ALA A 265 3.83 -5.84 -17.23
CA ALA A 265 5.25 -5.92 -17.56
C ALA A 265 5.99 -6.94 -16.68
N ALA A 266 5.76 -6.92 -15.37
CA ALA A 266 6.34 -7.88 -14.43
C ALA A 266 5.95 -9.32 -14.76
N LEU A 267 4.65 -9.58 -14.97
CA LEU A 267 4.15 -10.91 -15.34
C LEU A 267 4.71 -11.39 -16.69
N MET A 268 4.86 -10.48 -17.67
CA MET A 268 5.46 -10.82 -18.95
C MET A 268 6.96 -11.08 -18.85
N ALA A 269 7.66 -10.46 -17.89
CA ALA A 269 9.09 -10.69 -17.67
C ALA A 269 9.38 -12.04 -16.98
N VAL A 270 8.42 -12.59 -16.23
CA VAL A 270 8.56 -13.91 -15.56
C VAL A 270 7.70 -15.02 -16.18
N ARG A 271 7.16 -14.79 -17.38
CA ARG A 271 6.21 -15.68 -18.07
C ARG A 271 6.67 -17.14 -18.24
N ASP A 272 7.98 -17.39 -18.25
CA ASP A 272 8.52 -18.75 -18.40
C ASP A 272 8.35 -19.58 -17.12
N ARG A 273 8.10 -18.93 -15.99
CA ARG A 273 7.80 -19.55 -14.69
C ARG A 273 6.32 -19.44 -14.31
N LEU A 274 5.72 -18.28 -14.59
CA LEU A 274 4.32 -17.97 -14.30
C LEU A 274 3.60 -17.53 -15.58
N PRO A 275 3.27 -18.44 -16.51
CA PRO A 275 2.49 -18.10 -17.69
C PRO A 275 1.10 -17.58 -17.32
N VAL A 276 0.80 -16.35 -17.73
CA VAL A 276 -0.51 -15.71 -17.59
C VAL A 276 -1.01 -15.25 -18.96
N GLY A 277 -2.25 -15.61 -19.30
CA GLY A 277 -2.89 -15.24 -20.56
C GLY A 277 -3.73 -13.96 -20.46
N ALA A 278 -4.30 -13.56 -21.59
CA ALA A 278 -5.11 -12.35 -21.68
C ALA A 278 -6.41 -12.44 -20.85
N GLN A 279 -6.96 -13.65 -20.68
CA GLN A 279 -8.22 -13.84 -19.95
C GLN A 279 -7.99 -13.71 -18.44
N GLU A 280 -6.90 -14.26 -17.93
CA GLU A 280 -6.51 -14.17 -16.52
C GLU A 280 -6.20 -12.71 -16.16
N ILE A 281 -5.53 -11.97 -17.04
CA ILE A 281 -5.31 -10.53 -16.90
C ILE A 281 -6.63 -9.77 -16.83
N ARG A 282 -7.57 -10.03 -17.76
CA ARG A 282 -8.89 -9.38 -17.76
C ARG A 282 -9.67 -9.69 -16.49
N ASN A 283 -9.68 -10.95 -16.06
CA ASN A 283 -10.37 -11.37 -14.85
C ASN A 283 -9.75 -10.71 -13.62
N GLY A 284 -8.43 -10.80 -13.43
CA GLY A 284 -7.76 -10.20 -12.28
C GLY A 284 -7.96 -8.67 -12.20
N MET A 285 -7.99 -7.98 -13.35
CA MET A 285 -8.33 -6.55 -13.38
C MET A 285 -9.79 -6.26 -13.01
N ALA A 286 -10.73 -7.12 -13.38
CA ALA A 286 -12.15 -6.91 -13.10
C ALA A 286 -12.53 -7.22 -11.64
N TRP A 287 -11.83 -8.17 -11.01
CA TRP A 287 -12.16 -8.68 -9.67
C TRP A 287 -11.23 -8.19 -8.56
N VAL A 288 -10.21 -7.38 -8.88
CA VAL A 288 -9.31 -6.84 -7.86
C VAL A 288 -10.08 -5.91 -6.91
N GLU A 289 -9.90 -6.14 -5.62
CA GLU A 289 -10.43 -5.29 -4.56
C GLU A 289 -9.31 -4.86 -3.63
N LEU A 290 -9.34 -3.60 -3.19
CA LEU A 290 -8.42 -3.08 -2.20
C LEU A 290 -9.10 -1.96 -1.39
N PRO A 291 -9.40 -2.21 -0.10
CA PRO A 291 -10.05 -1.21 0.74
C PRO A 291 -9.28 0.10 0.82
N GLY A 292 -10.00 1.22 0.85
CA GLY A 292 -9.42 2.56 1.02
C GLY A 292 -8.55 3.05 -0.15
N ARG A 293 -8.75 2.54 -1.37
CA ARG A 293 -8.14 3.06 -2.61
C ARG A 293 -9.21 3.54 -3.58
N PHE A 294 -9.59 4.82 -3.46
CA PHE A 294 -10.75 5.41 -4.12
C PHE A 294 -11.97 4.47 -4.12
N GLN A 295 -12.23 3.86 -2.97
CA GLN A 295 -13.24 2.84 -2.81
C GLN A 295 -14.61 3.52 -2.70
N VAL A 296 -15.42 3.39 -3.75
CA VAL A 296 -16.79 3.89 -3.77
C VAL A 296 -17.71 2.83 -3.18
N LEU A 297 -18.37 3.17 -2.07
CA LEU A 297 -19.32 2.27 -1.42
C LEU A 297 -20.69 2.35 -2.12
N PRO A 298 -21.47 1.25 -2.14
CA PRO A 298 -22.82 1.26 -2.69
C PRO A 298 -23.75 2.11 -1.81
N GLY A 299 -24.68 2.83 -2.46
CA GLY A 299 -25.75 3.60 -1.79
C GLY A 299 -25.70 5.10 -2.07
N GLN A 300 -26.61 5.83 -1.40
CA GLN A 300 -26.71 7.29 -1.40
C GLN A 300 -26.69 7.80 0.06
N PRO A 301 -25.98 8.90 0.38
CA PRO A 301 -25.08 9.66 -0.48
C PRO A 301 -23.90 8.83 -0.99
N THR A 302 -23.20 9.30 -2.02
CA THR A 302 -22.02 8.61 -2.52
C THR A 302 -20.89 8.68 -1.49
N ILE A 303 -20.38 7.54 -1.03
CA ILE A 303 -19.31 7.49 -0.03
C ILE A 303 -18.03 6.97 -0.68
N ILE A 304 -16.94 7.70 -0.52
CA ILE A 304 -15.62 7.38 -1.08
C ILE A 304 -14.62 7.25 0.08
N LEU A 305 -13.88 6.14 0.12
CA LEU A 305 -12.80 5.91 1.07
C LEU A 305 -11.46 5.92 0.34
N ASP A 306 -10.53 6.78 0.76
CA ASP A 306 -9.19 6.86 0.19
C ASP A 306 -8.13 7.18 1.25
N VAL A 307 -7.05 6.41 1.33
CA VAL A 307 -5.98 6.64 2.32
C VAL A 307 -4.91 7.64 1.87
N ALA A 308 -5.19 8.51 0.91
CA ALA A 308 -4.31 9.60 0.49
C ALA A 308 -3.85 10.43 1.71
N HIS A 309 -2.53 10.53 1.89
CA HIS A 309 -1.89 11.14 3.06
C HIS A 309 -0.61 11.92 2.72
N ASN A 310 -0.32 12.09 1.42
CA ASN A 310 0.78 12.92 0.91
C ASN A 310 0.26 13.76 -0.29
N PRO A 311 0.95 14.85 -0.67
CA PRO A 311 0.47 15.78 -1.69
C PRO A 311 0.15 15.10 -3.03
N HIS A 312 1.00 14.16 -3.46
CA HIS A 312 0.81 13.41 -4.70
C HIS A 312 -0.45 12.53 -4.67
N ALA A 313 -0.68 11.79 -3.60
CA ALA A 313 -1.88 10.96 -3.44
C ALA A 313 -3.15 11.82 -3.34
N SER A 314 -3.08 12.97 -2.66
CA SER A 314 -4.19 13.90 -2.55
C SER A 314 -4.55 14.55 -3.90
N ALA A 315 -3.55 14.91 -4.70
CA ALA A 315 -3.78 15.40 -6.06
C ALA A 315 -4.47 14.34 -6.94
N ALA A 316 -4.07 13.07 -6.82
CA ALA A 316 -4.75 11.97 -7.50
C ALA A 316 -6.20 11.79 -7.03
N LEU A 317 -6.46 11.91 -5.71
CA LEU A 317 -7.81 11.89 -5.15
C LEU A 317 -8.66 13.04 -5.72
N ALA A 318 -8.15 14.27 -5.73
CA ALA A 318 -8.82 15.44 -6.28
C ALA A 318 -9.21 15.25 -7.76
N GLN A 319 -8.29 14.73 -8.57
CA GLN A 319 -8.54 14.42 -9.97
C GLN A 319 -9.62 13.34 -10.13
N ASN A 320 -9.60 12.31 -9.30
CA ASN A 320 -10.61 11.25 -9.34
C ASN A 320 -11.99 11.78 -8.96
N LEU A 321 -12.09 12.65 -7.95
CA LEU A 321 -13.33 13.33 -7.56
C LEU A 321 -13.87 14.20 -8.70
N GLU A 322 -13.00 14.88 -9.44
CA GLU A 322 -13.39 15.71 -10.59
C GLU A 322 -13.92 14.88 -11.77
N ASN A 323 -13.42 13.67 -11.95
CA ASN A 323 -13.87 12.75 -12.99
C ASN A 323 -15.20 12.03 -12.67
N MET A 324 -15.76 12.24 -11.48
CA MET A 324 -17.07 11.68 -11.11
C MET A 324 -18.22 12.47 -11.75
N ALA A 325 -19.43 11.91 -11.69
CA ALA A 325 -20.64 12.66 -11.97
C ALA A 325 -20.78 13.86 -11.02
N TYR A 326 -21.59 14.84 -11.42
CA TYR A 326 -21.85 16.03 -10.61
C TYR A 326 -22.52 15.66 -9.28
N HIS A 327 -22.03 16.28 -8.19
CA HIS A 327 -22.60 16.22 -6.85
C HIS A 327 -22.78 17.67 -6.35
N PRO A 328 -23.93 18.05 -5.75
CA PRO A 328 -24.15 19.40 -5.25
C PRO A 328 -23.16 19.80 -4.17
N TYR A 329 -22.93 18.94 -3.17
CA TYR A 329 -21.94 19.14 -2.13
C TYR A 329 -21.00 17.94 -1.94
N THR A 330 -19.76 18.25 -1.56
CA THR A 330 -18.73 17.31 -1.13
C THR A 330 -18.37 17.58 0.32
N ILE A 331 -18.60 16.59 1.18
CA ILE A 331 -18.23 16.63 2.60
C ILE A 331 -17.00 15.76 2.81
N ALA A 332 -15.95 16.31 3.40
CA ALA A 332 -14.74 15.59 3.74
C ALA A 332 -14.72 15.19 5.21
N VAL A 333 -14.43 13.91 5.48
CA VAL A 333 -13.97 13.45 6.79
C VAL A 333 -12.46 13.31 6.73
N PHE A 334 -11.74 14.17 7.47
CA PHE A 334 -10.29 14.28 7.35
C PHE A 334 -9.58 14.21 8.70
N GLY A 335 -8.66 13.27 8.79
CA GLY A 335 -7.70 13.16 9.89
C GLY A 335 -6.34 12.79 9.31
N ALA A 336 -5.26 13.34 9.85
CA ALA A 336 -3.92 13.18 9.29
C ALA A 336 -2.84 13.05 10.38
N MET A 337 -1.73 12.41 10.01
CA MET A 337 -0.55 12.32 10.87
C MET A 337 0.21 13.65 10.92
N ALA A 338 0.73 14.04 12.08
CA ALA A 338 1.38 15.34 12.27
C ALA A 338 2.72 15.46 11.52
N ASP A 339 3.37 14.34 11.22
CA ASP A 339 4.64 14.26 10.49
C ASP A 339 4.49 14.41 8.96
N LYS A 340 3.27 14.52 8.44
CA LYS A 340 3.01 14.65 6.99
C LYS A 340 2.89 16.11 6.56
N ASP A 341 3.09 16.34 5.26
CA ASP A 341 2.80 17.64 4.62
C ASP A 341 1.28 17.86 4.50
N ILE A 342 0.68 18.24 5.64
CA ILE A 342 -0.76 18.44 5.78
C ILE A 342 -1.26 19.54 4.81
N GLN A 343 -0.52 20.64 4.67
CA GLN A 343 -0.91 21.72 3.77
C GLN A 343 -0.87 21.27 2.31
N GLY A 344 0.19 20.56 1.90
CA GLY A 344 0.29 19.98 0.57
C GLY A 344 -0.77 18.91 0.29
N VAL A 345 -1.26 18.21 1.31
CA VAL A 345 -2.42 17.30 1.20
C VAL A 345 -3.73 18.08 1.04
N MET A 346 -3.96 19.15 1.80
CA MET A 346 -5.23 19.91 1.72
C MET A 346 -5.35 20.72 0.42
N LYS A 347 -4.23 21.29 -0.06
CA LYS A 347 -4.23 22.26 -1.16
C LYS A 347 -4.91 21.76 -2.45
N PRO A 348 -4.67 20.54 -2.96
CA PRO A 348 -5.36 20.03 -4.15
C PRO A 348 -6.87 19.83 -3.96
N MET A 349 -7.33 19.75 -2.71
CA MET A 349 -8.71 19.40 -2.35
C MET A 349 -9.56 20.62 -1.99
N LEU A 350 -8.95 21.81 -1.84
CA LEU A 350 -9.63 23.05 -1.40
C LEU A 350 -10.87 23.37 -2.25
N ASP A 351 -10.72 23.32 -3.58
CA ASP A 351 -11.82 23.64 -4.51
C ASP A 351 -12.74 22.45 -4.79
N LYS A 352 -12.51 21.31 -4.12
CA LYS A 352 -13.28 20.07 -4.32
C LYS A 352 -14.16 19.72 -3.12
N ILE A 353 -14.00 20.42 -1.99
CA ILE A 353 -14.69 20.13 -0.72
C ILE A 353 -15.40 21.38 -0.23
N ASP A 354 -16.70 21.24 0.03
CA ASP A 354 -17.55 22.30 0.56
C ASP A 354 -17.54 22.29 2.09
N PHE A 355 -17.61 21.11 2.71
CA PHE A 355 -17.63 20.96 4.18
C PHE A 355 -16.47 20.09 4.67
N TRP A 356 -15.66 20.61 5.57
CA TRP A 356 -14.52 19.91 6.15
C TRP A 356 -14.79 19.49 7.58
N TYR A 357 -14.91 18.18 7.80
CA TYR A 357 -15.12 17.57 9.11
C TYR A 357 -13.82 16.93 9.58
N PHE A 358 -13.09 17.67 10.41
CA PHE A 358 -11.83 17.24 10.96
C PHE A 358 -12.04 16.29 12.14
N CYS A 359 -11.17 15.30 12.28
CA CYS A 359 -11.22 14.38 13.40
C CYS A 359 -9.86 14.13 14.05
N ASP A 360 -9.89 13.89 15.36
CA ASP A 360 -8.76 13.31 16.08
C ASP A 360 -8.58 11.84 15.70
N LEU A 361 -7.32 11.37 15.69
CA LEU A 361 -6.97 9.98 15.46
C LEU A 361 -6.42 9.36 16.77
N PRO A 362 -6.59 8.04 16.98
CA PRO A 362 -6.23 7.37 18.23
C PRO A 362 -4.71 7.10 18.34
N THR A 363 -3.89 8.14 18.13
CA THR A 363 -2.43 8.05 18.23
C THR A 363 -1.83 9.42 18.54
N ALA A 364 -0.83 9.46 19.43
CA ALA A 364 -0.12 10.69 19.79
C ALA A 364 0.66 11.33 18.62
N ARG A 365 0.88 10.58 17.53
CA ARG A 365 1.54 11.06 16.31
C ARG A 365 0.60 11.85 15.39
N ALA A 366 -0.70 11.87 15.66
CA ALA A 366 -1.66 12.55 14.80
C ALA A 366 -1.77 14.04 15.11
N ALA A 367 -2.09 14.83 14.08
CA ALA A 367 -2.52 16.20 14.30
C ALA A 367 -3.93 16.20 14.90
N THR A 368 -4.20 17.12 15.83
CA THR A 368 -5.56 17.27 16.36
C THR A 368 -6.48 17.90 15.33
N GLY A 369 -7.77 17.62 15.43
CA GLY A 369 -8.77 18.19 14.52
C GLY A 369 -8.76 19.73 14.53
N GLU A 370 -8.51 20.37 15.66
CA GLU A 370 -8.37 21.83 15.76
C GLU A 370 -7.13 22.35 15.03
N ALA A 371 -6.00 21.63 15.13
CA ALA A 371 -4.78 22.01 14.43
C ALA A 371 -4.97 21.91 12.91
N LEU A 372 -5.67 20.87 12.44
CA LEU A 372 -6.03 20.70 11.03
C LEU A 372 -6.97 21.82 10.55
N ALA A 373 -8.01 22.13 11.33
CA ALA A 373 -8.94 23.22 11.05
C ALA A 373 -8.22 24.58 10.95
N LYS A 374 -7.25 24.84 11.84
CA LYS A 374 -6.44 26.06 11.79
C LYS A 374 -5.62 26.13 10.48
N GLN A 375 -4.94 25.04 10.11
CA GLN A 375 -4.14 25.00 8.88
C GLN A 375 -5.01 25.22 7.62
N LEU A 376 -6.23 24.67 7.58
CA LEU A 376 -7.15 24.91 6.47
C LEU A 376 -7.55 26.38 6.36
N ARG A 377 -7.83 27.05 7.49
CA ARG A 377 -8.11 28.50 7.50
C ARG A 377 -6.90 29.32 7.05
N ASP A 378 -5.70 28.94 7.48
CA ASP A 378 -4.44 29.58 7.06
C ASP A 378 -4.18 29.43 5.55
N LEU A 379 -4.69 28.36 4.92
CA LEU A 379 -4.70 28.18 3.45
C LEU A 379 -5.74 29.03 2.72
N GLY A 380 -6.56 29.79 3.44
CA GLY A 380 -7.53 30.72 2.88
C GLY A 380 -8.93 30.16 2.65
N PHE A 381 -9.26 28.99 3.21
CA PHE A 381 -10.62 28.46 3.17
C PHE A 381 -11.60 29.40 3.88
N LYS A 382 -12.72 29.70 3.24
CA LYS A 382 -13.74 30.62 3.76
C LYS A 382 -15.03 29.88 4.07
N GLU A 383 -15.46 29.96 5.32
CA GLU A 383 -16.74 29.44 5.79
C GLU A 383 -17.88 30.37 5.29
N GLY A 384 -19.02 29.78 4.95
CA GLY A 384 -20.13 30.47 4.33
C GLY A 384 -21.44 29.70 4.51
N LYS A 385 -22.46 30.07 3.73
CA LYS A 385 -23.74 29.36 3.75
C LYS A 385 -23.61 27.91 3.27
N ASP A 386 -22.79 27.74 2.23
CA ASP A 386 -22.64 26.49 1.49
C ASP A 386 -21.23 25.89 1.68
N SER A 387 -20.48 26.36 2.68
CA SER A 387 -19.16 25.84 3.06
C SER A 387 -18.90 25.96 4.56
N GLY A 388 -18.18 25.02 5.18
CA GLY A 388 -17.97 25.07 6.63
C GLY A 388 -16.89 24.15 7.18
N ILE A 389 -16.47 24.41 8.42
CA ILE A 389 -15.50 23.60 9.15
C ILE A 389 -16.11 23.12 10.47
N GLU A 390 -16.02 21.83 10.74
CA GLU A 390 -16.38 21.24 12.03
C GLU A 390 -15.26 20.29 12.52
N VAL A 391 -15.15 20.12 13.83
CA VAL A 391 -14.12 19.29 14.47
C VAL A 391 -14.78 18.27 15.39
N PHE A 392 -14.29 17.03 15.34
CA PHE A 392 -14.84 15.89 16.06
C PHE A 392 -13.75 15.09 16.77
N ALA A 393 -14.12 14.42 17.87
CA ALA A 393 -13.19 13.64 18.68
C ALA A 393 -12.79 12.28 18.05
N SER A 394 -13.42 11.87 16.94
CA SER A 394 -13.07 10.62 16.25
C SER A 394 -13.53 10.59 14.79
N PRO A 395 -12.94 9.73 13.94
CA PRO A 395 -13.40 9.56 12.55
C PRO A 395 -14.85 9.07 12.47
N GLU A 396 -15.28 8.25 13.43
CA GLU A 396 -16.66 7.79 13.55
C GLU A 396 -17.62 8.97 13.72
N LEU A 397 -17.35 9.86 14.68
CA LEU A 397 -18.24 10.98 14.97
C LEU A 397 -18.30 11.97 13.81
N ALA A 398 -17.16 12.27 13.18
CA ALA A 398 -17.12 13.09 11.97
C ALA A 398 -17.92 12.45 10.83
N TYR A 399 -17.80 11.14 10.64
CA TYR A 399 -18.55 10.43 9.61
C TYR A 399 -20.06 10.38 9.87
N GLN A 400 -20.48 10.17 11.12
CA GLN A 400 -21.89 10.25 11.50
C GLN A 400 -22.47 11.64 11.26
N ALA A 401 -21.71 12.70 11.57
CA ALA A 401 -22.11 14.06 11.27
C ALA A 401 -22.21 14.28 9.75
N ALA A 402 -21.24 13.78 8.97
CA ALA A 402 -21.26 13.89 7.51
C ALA A 402 -22.50 13.22 6.91
N LEU A 403 -22.87 12.03 7.40
CA LEU A 403 -24.09 11.33 6.99
C LEU A 403 -25.36 12.12 7.32
N LYS A 404 -25.41 12.84 8.44
CA LYS A 404 -26.55 13.68 8.81
C LYS A 404 -26.65 14.96 7.98
N LYS A 405 -25.50 15.48 7.53
CA LYS A 405 -25.40 16.71 6.72
C LYS A 405 -25.72 16.45 5.24
N ALA A 406 -25.26 15.31 4.71
CA ALA A 406 -25.37 14.96 3.30
C ALA A 406 -26.82 14.67 2.88
N GLY A 407 -27.27 15.27 1.78
CA GLY A 407 -28.45 14.81 1.04
C GLY A 407 -28.13 13.64 0.10
N GLU A 408 -29.16 13.00 -0.46
CA GLU A 408 -28.99 11.81 -1.33
C GLU A 408 -28.11 12.04 -2.57
N GLY A 409 -28.11 13.27 -3.11
CA GLY A 409 -27.30 13.66 -4.26
C GLY A 409 -25.86 14.05 -3.93
N ASP A 410 -25.54 14.24 -2.65
CA ASP A 410 -24.21 14.68 -2.21
C ASP A 410 -23.21 13.51 -2.18
N ARG A 411 -21.96 13.84 -1.89
CA ARG A 411 -20.92 12.85 -1.63
C ARG A 411 -20.12 13.13 -0.38
N ILE A 412 -19.64 12.06 0.24
CA ILE A 412 -18.75 12.06 1.39
C ILE A 412 -17.43 11.43 0.98
N THR A 413 -16.31 12.12 1.21
CA THR A 413 -14.95 11.58 0.99
C THR A 413 -14.23 11.45 2.33
N VAL A 414 -13.74 10.25 2.64
CA VAL A 414 -13.00 9.96 3.88
C VAL A 414 -11.54 9.75 3.52
N PHE A 415 -10.64 10.61 4.00
CA PHE A 415 -9.23 10.56 3.64
C PHE A 415 -8.27 11.19 4.66
N GLY A 416 -6.97 11.18 4.36
CA GLY A 416 -5.91 11.81 5.15
C GLY A 416 -5.02 10.83 5.90
N SER A 417 -5.52 9.64 6.22
CA SER A 417 -4.76 8.59 6.90
C SER A 417 -5.48 7.24 6.81
N PHE A 418 -4.71 6.16 6.97
CA PHE A 418 -5.27 4.82 7.21
C PHE A 418 -6.15 4.80 8.46
N TYR A 419 -5.79 5.51 9.53
CA TYR A 419 -6.59 5.58 10.76
C TYR A 419 -7.97 6.23 10.55
N THR A 420 -8.04 7.24 9.69
CA THR A 420 -9.30 7.92 9.35
C THR A 420 -10.26 6.96 8.67
N VAL A 421 -9.76 6.25 7.65
CA VAL A 421 -10.55 5.27 6.91
C VAL A 421 -10.88 4.05 7.78
N ALA A 422 -9.94 3.56 8.59
CA ALA A 422 -10.16 2.44 9.51
C ALA A 422 -11.28 2.75 10.53
N GLY A 423 -11.29 3.96 11.11
CA GLY A 423 -12.35 4.36 12.04
C GLY A 423 -13.74 4.36 11.39
N VAL A 424 -13.85 4.78 10.14
CA VAL A 424 -15.11 4.73 9.38
C VAL A 424 -15.50 3.28 9.01
N LEU A 425 -14.54 2.46 8.58
CA LEU A 425 -14.78 1.05 8.28
C LEU A 425 -15.25 0.27 9.51
N ALA A 426 -14.62 0.50 10.67
CA ALA A 426 -15.01 -0.13 11.93
C ALA A 426 -16.46 0.21 12.30
N TYR A 427 -16.83 1.49 12.24
CA TYR A 427 -18.20 1.94 12.49
C TYR A 427 -19.21 1.26 11.55
N ARG A 428 -18.89 1.19 10.26
CA ARG A 428 -19.79 0.59 9.26
C ARG A 428 -19.95 -0.92 9.46
N ASN A 429 -18.87 -1.64 9.77
CA ASN A 429 -18.94 -3.06 10.06
C ASN A 429 -19.81 -3.35 11.30
N ALA A 430 -19.73 -2.51 12.32
CA ALA A 430 -20.57 -2.63 13.52
C ALA A 430 -22.06 -2.32 13.29
N LYS A 431 -22.42 -1.67 12.16
CA LYS A 431 -23.82 -1.38 11.77
C LYS A 431 -24.41 -2.40 10.80
N ALA A 432 -23.57 -3.18 10.12
CA ALA A 432 -23.99 -4.23 9.19
C ALA A 432 -24.39 -5.54 9.90
N HIS A 433 -24.01 -5.67 11.18
CA HIS A 433 -24.43 -6.70 12.12
C HIS A 433 -25.44 -6.11 13.12
#